data_AF-A0A3B3RA60-F1
#
_entry.id   AF-A0A3B3RA60-F1
#
_cell.length_a   1.000
_cell.length_b   1.000
_cell.length_c   1.000
_cell.angle_alpha   90.00
_cell.angle_beta   90.00
_cell.angle_gamma   90.00
#
_symmetry.space_group_name_H-M   'P 1'
#
loop_
_entity.id
_entity.type
_entity.pdbx_description
1 polymer ?
#
loop_
_entity_poly.entity_id
_entity_poly.type
_entity_poly.pdbx_seq_one_letter_code
_entity_poly.pdbx_strand_id
1 'polypeptide(L)'
;EAADELAPMGALRHLQSLDDSKQLMEAVLHFYCEGVREGLNTLGVLEEIILHPQAFEKIFLQDTSSLKASDLVGLFQARCRSLPGWALAHPITLEHVLIFATGFRRIPAMGFEVQPELAFLHPEDGLAGFPKANTRSLVLHLPVGQTYNEFKNNMELAVGTQRFSLHYVRRLEEGVGENKIKNIK
;
A
#
# COMPACT_ATOMS: atom_id res chain seq x y z
N GLU A 1 -30.92 16.37 6.85
CA GLU A 1 -29.57 16.23 6.26
C GLU A 1 -29.03 14.81 6.38
N ALA A 2 -28.37 14.37 7.47
CA ALA A 2 -27.85 12.99 7.52
C ALA A 2 -28.96 11.91 7.47
N ALA A 3 -30.13 12.16 8.06
CA ALA A 3 -31.25 11.22 8.04
C ALA A 3 -31.86 11.00 6.64
N ASP A 4 -31.80 12.02 5.76
CA ASP A 4 -32.37 11.96 4.41
C ASP A 4 -31.47 11.12 3.48
N GLU A 5 -30.15 11.12 3.71
CA GLU A 5 -29.20 10.24 3.00
C GLU A 5 -29.25 8.79 3.52
N LEU A 6 -29.53 8.61 4.82
CA LEU A 6 -29.56 7.31 5.49
C LEU A 6 -30.89 6.55 5.29
N ALA A 7 -31.98 7.27 5.03
CA ALA A 7 -33.29 6.70 4.76
C ALA A 7 -33.32 5.76 3.52
N PRO A 8 -32.81 6.14 2.33
CA PRO A 8 -32.79 5.24 1.17
C PRO A 8 -31.87 4.03 1.34
N MET A 9 -30.83 4.13 2.19
CA MET A 9 -29.99 2.98 2.58
C MET A 9 -30.69 2.02 3.56
N GLY A 10 -31.89 2.34 4.04
CA GLY A 10 -32.60 1.54 5.03
C GLY A 10 -32.00 1.59 6.44
N ALA A 11 -31.03 2.47 6.69
CA ALA A 11 -30.30 2.55 7.97
C ALA A 11 -31.17 2.99 9.16
N LEU A 12 -32.40 3.44 8.90
CA LEU A 12 -33.41 3.78 9.92
C LEU A 12 -34.35 2.61 10.27
N ARG A 13 -34.18 1.43 9.68
CA ARG A 13 -35.00 0.24 9.97
C ARG A 13 -34.64 -0.35 11.33
N HIS A 14 -35.66 -0.70 12.11
CA HIS A 14 -35.47 -1.45 13.34
C HIS A 14 -35.27 -2.93 13.01
N LEU A 15 -34.14 -3.50 13.43
CA LEU A 15 -33.79 -4.90 13.19
C LEU A 15 -34.26 -5.78 14.35
N GLN A 16 -35.17 -6.72 14.08
CA GLN A 16 -35.70 -7.68 15.06
C GLN A 16 -35.32 -9.13 14.73
N SER A 17 -34.86 -9.39 13.51
CA SER A 17 -34.49 -10.73 13.05
C SER A 17 -33.25 -10.74 12.15
N LEU A 18 -32.68 -11.93 11.94
CA LEU A 18 -31.63 -12.14 10.94
C LEU A 18 -32.11 -11.90 9.51
N ASP A 19 -33.41 -12.07 9.26
CA ASP A 19 -34.01 -11.79 7.95
C ASP A 19 -34.04 -10.28 7.67
N ASP A 20 -34.42 -9.48 8.67
CA ASP A 20 -34.40 -8.01 8.58
C ASP A 20 -32.99 -7.49 8.27
N SER A 21 -31.96 -8.12 8.86
CA SER A 21 -30.56 -7.79 8.62
C SER A 21 -30.13 -8.12 7.19
N LYS A 22 -30.57 -9.25 6.63
CA LYS A 22 -30.30 -9.60 5.23
C LYS A 22 -30.98 -8.61 4.27
N GLN A 23 -32.25 -8.28 4.53
CA GLN A 23 -32.99 -7.31 3.73
C GLN A 23 -32.36 -5.91 3.79
N LEU A 24 -31.83 -5.51 4.96
CA LEU A 24 -31.08 -4.27 5.08
C LEU A 24 -29.78 -4.32 4.26
N MET A 25 -29.01 -5.40 4.37
CA MET A 25 -27.78 -5.55 3.58
C MET A 25 -28.05 -5.53 2.08
N GLU A 26 -29.13 -6.16 1.62
CA GLU A 26 -29.54 -6.13 0.22
C GLU A 26 -29.93 -4.71 -0.23
N ALA A 27 -30.70 -3.97 0.58
CA ALA A 27 -31.05 -2.59 0.29
C ALA A 27 -29.83 -1.65 0.25
N VAL A 28 -28.91 -1.81 1.21
CA VAL A 28 -27.64 -1.07 1.26
C VAL A 28 -26.79 -1.39 0.02
N LEU A 29 -26.64 -2.68 -0.31
CA LEU A 29 -25.87 -3.11 -1.47
C LEU A 29 -26.46 -2.54 -2.76
N HIS A 30 -27.78 -2.63 -2.93
CA HIS A 30 -28.49 -2.06 -4.07
C HIS A 30 -28.26 -0.54 -4.18
N PHE A 31 -28.39 0.20 -3.07
CA PHE A 31 -28.15 1.65 -3.05
C PHE A 31 -26.73 2.01 -3.52
N TYR A 32 -25.71 1.32 -3.01
CA TYR A 32 -24.34 1.55 -3.45
C TYR A 32 -24.11 1.16 -4.90
N CYS A 33 -24.69 0.05 -5.37
CA CYS A 33 -24.59 -0.38 -6.75
C CYS A 33 -25.21 0.63 -7.73
N GLU A 34 -26.37 1.19 -7.39
CA GLU A 34 -27.00 2.23 -8.20
C GLU A 34 -26.15 3.50 -8.25
N GLY A 35 -25.60 3.94 -7.12
CA GLY A 35 -24.68 5.09 -7.09
C GLY A 35 -23.42 4.86 -7.94
N VAL A 36 -22.86 3.65 -7.91
CA VAL A 36 -21.72 3.28 -8.78
C VAL A 36 -22.14 3.29 -10.24
N ARG A 37 -23.29 2.71 -10.60
CA ARG A 37 -23.82 2.72 -11.96
C ARG A 37 -24.01 4.14 -12.49
N GLU A 38 -24.63 5.01 -11.70
CA GLU A 38 -24.86 6.41 -12.06
C GLU A 38 -23.54 7.19 -12.20
N GLY A 39 -22.58 6.94 -11.31
CA GLY A 39 -21.23 7.52 -11.41
C GLY A 39 -20.51 7.09 -12.69
N LEU A 40 -20.53 5.80 -13.04
CA LEU A 40 -19.97 5.28 -14.28
C LEU A 40 -20.67 5.84 -15.53
N ASN A 41 -21.99 6.04 -15.45
CA ASN A 41 -22.76 6.66 -16.52
C ASN A 41 -22.35 8.13 -16.71
N THR A 42 -22.18 8.87 -15.61
CA THR A 42 -21.76 10.27 -15.61
C THR A 42 -20.35 10.44 -16.19
N LEU A 43 -19.45 9.49 -15.92
CA LEU A 43 -18.12 9.44 -16.52
C LEU A 43 -18.13 9.01 -17.99
N GLY A 44 -19.28 8.62 -18.55
CA GLY A 44 -19.43 8.20 -19.94
C GLY A 44 -18.83 6.83 -20.26
N VAL A 45 -18.52 6.02 -19.25
CA VAL A 45 -17.85 4.72 -19.42
C VAL A 45 -18.77 3.51 -19.19
N LEU A 46 -20.00 3.73 -18.71
CA LEU A 46 -20.91 2.63 -18.36
C LEU A 46 -21.22 1.71 -19.55
N GLU A 47 -21.50 2.28 -20.73
CA GLU A 47 -21.83 1.50 -21.93
C GLU A 47 -20.65 0.64 -22.39
N GLU A 48 -19.45 1.23 -22.41
CA GLU A 48 -18.20 0.53 -22.75
C GLU A 48 -17.89 -0.61 -21.78
N ILE A 49 -18.12 -0.41 -20.48
CA ILE A 49 -17.94 -1.45 -19.47
C ILE A 49 -18.89 -2.62 -19.70
N ILE A 50 -20.14 -2.34 -20.07
CA ILE A 50 -21.15 -3.36 -20.37
C ILE A 50 -20.82 -4.10 -21.67
N LEU A 51 -20.35 -3.39 -22.70
CA LEU A 51 -19.98 -3.96 -24.00
C LEU A 51 -18.70 -4.80 -23.94
N HIS A 52 -17.77 -4.44 -23.05
CA HIS A 52 -16.42 -5.04 -23.01
C HIS A 52 -16.01 -5.53 -21.61
N PRO A 53 -16.81 -6.37 -20.92
CA PRO A 53 -16.57 -6.75 -19.52
C PRO A 53 -15.20 -7.39 -19.29
N GLN A 54 -14.68 -8.17 -20.26
CA GLN A 54 -13.36 -8.81 -20.15
C GLN A 54 -12.19 -7.82 -20.16
N ALA A 55 -12.33 -6.67 -20.84
CA ALA A 55 -11.29 -5.63 -20.85
C ALA A 55 -11.21 -4.94 -19.48
N PHE A 56 -12.37 -4.74 -18.85
CA PHE A 56 -12.51 -4.07 -17.57
C PHE A 56 -12.32 -4.99 -16.37
N GLU A 57 -12.42 -6.31 -16.54
CA GLU A 57 -12.13 -7.30 -15.50
C GLU A 57 -10.73 -7.08 -14.90
N LYS A 58 -9.69 -6.87 -15.71
CA LYS A 58 -8.33 -6.62 -15.19
C LYS A 58 -8.16 -5.26 -14.50
N ILE A 59 -9.07 -4.32 -14.75
CA ILE A 59 -9.03 -2.96 -14.19
C ILE A 59 -9.76 -2.93 -12.85
N PHE A 60 -10.94 -3.56 -12.77
CA PHE A 60 -11.79 -3.54 -11.58
C PHE A 60 -11.62 -4.76 -10.67
N LEU A 61 -11.23 -5.91 -11.20
CA LEU A 61 -11.02 -7.13 -10.43
C LEU A 61 -9.54 -7.31 -10.13
N GLN A 62 -9.28 -7.91 -8.97
CA GLN A 62 -7.94 -8.20 -8.51
C GLN A 62 -7.30 -9.22 -9.47
N ASP A 63 -6.30 -8.78 -10.26
CA ASP A 63 -5.43 -9.69 -11.01
C ASP A 63 -4.87 -10.73 -10.02
N THR A 64 -4.78 -12.02 -10.37
CA THR A 64 -4.23 -13.07 -9.49
C THR A 64 -2.81 -13.48 -9.87
N SER A 65 -2.25 -12.86 -10.91
CA SER A 65 -0.88 -13.10 -11.35
C SER A 65 0.13 -12.84 -10.23
N SER A 66 1.13 -13.72 -10.14
CA SER A 66 2.24 -13.57 -9.18
C SER A 66 3.23 -12.53 -9.71
N LEU A 67 3.62 -11.59 -8.85
CA LEU A 67 4.58 -10.53 -9.17
C LEU A 67 5.96 -11.13 -9.44
N LYS A 68 6.50 -10.87 -10.63
CA LYS A 68 7.83 -11.34 -11.05
C LYS A 68 8.86 -10.23 -10.93
N ALA A 69 10.14 -10.62 -10.90
CA ALA A 69 11.25 -9.67 -10.87
C ALA A 69 11.23 -8.76 -12.12
N SER A 70 10.90 -9.32 -13.28
CA SER A 70 10.75 -8.59 -14.54
C SER A 70 9.78 -7.42 -14.43
N ASP A 71 8.73 -7.56 -13.63
CA ASP A 71 7.66 -6.57 -13.51
C ASP A 71 8.15 -5.35 -12.71
N LEU A 72 9.13 -5.54 -11.82
CA LEU A 72 9.78 -4.46 -11.06
C LEU A 72 10.97 -3.82 -11.81
N VAL A 73 11.55 -4.48 -12.82
CA VAL A 73 12.82 -4.11 -13.45
C VAL A 73 12.79 -2.80 -14.26
N GLY A 74 11.63 -2.16 -14.44
CA GLY A 74 11.51 -0.80 -14.98
C GLY A 74 10.86 0.20 -14.03
N LEU A 75 10.40 -0.25 -12.85
CA LEU A 75 9.69 0.61 -11.90
C LEU A 75 10.64 1.51 -11.13
N PHE A 76 11.79 0.96 -10.71
CA PHE A 76 12.80 1.72 -9.99
C PHE A 76 14.04 1.83 -10.88
N GLN A 77 14.54 3.04 -11.10
CA GLN A 77 15.88 3.22 -11.66
C GLN A 77 16.92 2.96 -10.58
N ALA A 78 17.33 1.70 -10.44
CA ALA A 78 18.42 1.31 -9.54
C ALA A 78 19.73 1.13 -10.30
N ARG A 79 20.83 1.68 -9.78
CA ARG A 79 22.20 1.34 -10.19
C ARG A 79 22.86 0.49 -9.09
N CYS A 80 23.08 -0.80 -9.33
CA CYS A 80 23.85 -1.63 -8.40
C CYS A 80 24.55 -2.83 -9.08
N ARG A 81 25.74 -3.20 -8.57
CA ARG A 81 26.58 -4.33 -9.00
C ARG A 81 26.34 -5.53 -8.06
N SER A 82 26.15 -6.73 -8.61
CA SER A 82 25.56 -7.91 -7.94
C SER A 82 26.42 -8.59 -6.85
N LEU A 83 25.77 -9.25 -5.87
CA LEU A 83 26.34 -10.21 -4.91
C LEU A 83 25.41 -11.44 -4.67
N PRO A 84 25.90 -12.57 -4.13
CA PRO A 84 25.19 -13.86 -4.13
C PRO A 84 24.22 -14.05 -2.95
N GLY A 85 23.11 -14.75 -3.19
CA GLY A 85 21.97 -14.87 -2.28
C GLY A 85 21.68 -16.28 -1.76
N TRP A 86 22.17 -16.63 -0.57
CA TRP A 86 21.83 -17.91 0.07
C TRP A 86 21.41 -17.83 1.54
N ALA A 87 21.16 -16.64 2.11
CA ALA A 87 20.88 -16.54 3.54
C ALA A 87 19.60 -15.75 3.84
N LEU A 88 18.43 -16.38 3.89
CA LEU A 88 17.29 -15.87 4.66
C LEU A 88 16.28 -16.94 5.13
N ALA A 89 15.99 -16.95 6.44
CA ALA A 89 14.83 -17.62 7.02
C ALA A 89 13.59 -16.74 6.77
N HIS A 90 12.68 -17.22 5.93
CA HIS A 90 11.63 -16.48 5.22
C HIS A 90 12.18 -15.48 4.19
N PRO A 91 12.14 -15.81 2.90
CA PRO A 91 12.63 -14.91 1.87
C PRO A 91 11.72 -13.68 1.78
N ILE A 92 12.31 -12.48 1.89
CA ILE A 92 11.66 -11.26 1.42
C ILE A 92 11.26 -11.48 -0.04
N THR A 93 9.97 -11.35 -0.35
CA THR A 93 9.47 -11.43 -1.70
C THR A 93 9.45 -10.05 -2.34
N LEU A 94 9.32 -10.01 -3.66
CA LEU A 94 9.13 -8.77 -4.41
C LEU A 94 7.85 -8.04 -4.00
N GLU A 95 6.82 -8.79 -3.59
CA GLU A 95 5.58 -8.23 -3.05
C GLU A 95 5.84 -7.44 -1.76
N HIS A 96 6.69 -7.95 -0.85
CA HIS A 96 7.03 -7.20 0.36
C HIS A 96 7.72 -5.87 0.02
N VAL A 97 8.64 -5.87 -0.95
CA VAL A 97 9.32 -4.66 -1.41
C VAL A 97 8.33 -3.69 -2.05
N LEU A 98 7.42 -4.18 -2.89
CA LEU A 98 6.42 -3.34 -3.55
C LEU A 98 5.45 -2.71 -2.53
N ILE A 99 4.96 -3.49 -1.57
CA ILE A 99 4.10 -2.99 -0.48
C ILE A 99 4.85 -1.95 0.34
N PHE A 100 6.10 -2.22 0.69
CA PHE A 100 6.91 -1.30 1.47
C PHE A 100 7.09 0.04 0.73
N ALA A 101 7.46 0.00 -0.55
CA ALA A 101 7.77 1.20 -1.33
C ALA A 101 6.52 1.99 -1.76
N THR A 102 5.40 1.30 -2.05
CA THR A 102 4.25 1.91 -2.75
C THR A 102 2.94 1.79 -1.97
N GLY A 103 2.86 0.90 -0.99
CA GLY A 103 1.60 0.52 -0.32
C GLY A 103 0.75 -0.47 -1.11
N PHE A 104 1.12 -0.79 -2.36
CA PHE A 104 0.37 -1.72 -3.21
C PHE A 104 0.98 -3.12 -3.18
N ARG A 105 0.11 -4.14 -3.25
CA ARG A 105 0.55 -5.54 -3.40
C ARG A 105 0.94 -5.90 -4.84
N ARG A 106 0.47 -5.11 -5.81
CA ARG A 106 0.70 -5.27 -7.25
C ARG A 106 0.75 -3.91 -7.92
N ILE A 107 1.38 -3.88 -9.10
CA ILE A 107 1.38 -2.70 -9.96
C ILE A 107 -0.06 -2.48 -10.45
N PRO A 108 -0.63 -1.26 -10.32
CA PRO A 108 -1.96 -1.00 -10.87
C PRO A 108 -2.01 -1.26 -12.38
N ALA A 109 -3.17 -1.63 -12.91
CA ALA A 109 -3.33 -1.92 -14.34
C ALA A 109 -2.93 -0.73 -15.25
N MET A 110 -3.12 0.49 -14.76
CA MET A 110 -2.72 1.73 -15.44
C MET A 110 -1.28 2.16 -15.13
N GLY A 111 -0.53 1.37 -14.35
CA GLY A 111 0.74 1.78 -13.78
C GLY A 111 0.59 2.78 -12.64
N PHE A 112 1.70 3.37 -12.22
CA PHE A 112 1.71 4.42 -11.21
C PHE A 112 1.62 5.80 -11.89
N GLU A 113 0.88 6.73 -11.28
CA GLU A 113 0.75 8.10 -11.78
C GLU A 113 2.08 8.85 -11.81
N VAL A 114 2.96 8.55 -10.85
CA VAL A 114 4.34 9.05 -10.79
C VAL A 114 5.31 7.88 -10.93
N GLN A 115 6.43 8.12 -11.58
CA GLN A 115 7.49 7.12 -11.69
C GLN A 115 8.06 6.82 -10.29
N PRO A 116 8.08 5.55 -9.84
CA PRO A 116 8.75 5.22 -8.59
C PRO A 116 10.25 5.51 -8.67
N GLU A 117 10.79 6.07 -7.60
CA GLU A 117 12.19 6.51 -7.54
C GLU A 117 12.94 5.81 -6.40
N LEU A 118 14.25 5.72 -6.59
CA LEU A 118 15.18 5.23 -5.58
C LEU A 118 16.10 6.38 -5.17
N ALA A 119 16.10 6.70 -3.88
CA ALA A 119 16.97 7.71 -3.28
C ALA A 119 17.89 7.07 -2.25
N PHE A 120 18.97 7.76 -1.88
CA PHE A 120 19.93 7.29 -0.89
C PHE A 120 19.90 8.18 0.35
N LEU A 121 19.93 7.57 1.52
CA LEU A 121 20.06 8.26 2.81
C LEU A 121 21.52 8.24 3.21
N HIS A 122 22.13 9.42 3.25
CA HIS A 122 23.52 9.56 3.63
C HIS A 122 23.66 9.66 5.16
N PRO A 123 24.80 9.23 5.74
CA PRO A 123 25.03 9.34 7.18
C PRO A 123 24.90 10.78 7.72
N GLU A 124 25.21 11.77 6.87
CA GLU A 124 25.04 13.20 7.17
C GLU A 124 23.58 13.66 7.31
N ASP A 125 22.61 12.90 6.78
CA ASP A 125 21.18 13.27 6.83
C ASP A 125 20.51 12.95 8.19
N GLY A 126 21.27 12.37 9.13
CA GLY A 126 20.82 12.06 10.49
C GLY A 126 19.86 10.87 10.54
N LEU A 127 20.28 9.81 11.26
CA LEU A 127 19.47 8.61 11.56
C LEU A 127 18.87 7.92 10.33
N ALA A 128 19.66 7.07 9.69
CA ALA A 128 19.10 6.11 8.74
C ALA A 128 19.98 4.88 8.60
N GLY A 129 20.00 4.00 9.60
CA GLY A 129 20.42 2.61 9.35
C GLY A 129 19.35 1.82 8.61
N PHE A 130 18.11 2.32 8.58
CA PHE A 130 16.93 1.64 8.03
C PHE A 130 16.46 2.30 6.72
N PRO A 131 15.90 1.51 5.79
CA PRO A 131 15.22 2.05 4.63
C PRO A 131 13.97 2.85 5.04
N LYS A 132 13.63 3.85 4.23
CA LYS A 132 12.40 4.63 4.38
C LYS A 132 11.63 4.61 3.06
N ALA A 133 10.31 4.57 3.13
CA ALA A 133 9.46 4.66 1.94
C ALA A 133 8.49 5.83 2.07
N ASN A 134 8.42 6.67 1.05
CA ASN A 134 7.33 7.62 0.88
C ASN A 134 6.37 7.06 -0.16
N THR A 135 5.28 6.45 0.30
CA THR A 135 4.29 5.79 -0.57
C THR A 135 3.44 6.76 -1.39
N ARG A 136 3.40 8.05 -1.03
CA ARG A 136 2.68 9.07 -1.82
C ARG A 136 3.50 9.57 -3.00
N SER A 137 4.80 9.79 -2.79
CA SER A 137 5.72 10.21 -3.86
C SER A 137 6.43 9.04 -4.54
N LEU A 138 6.16 7.81 -4.09
CA LEU A 138 6.78 6.56 -4.55
C LEU A 138 8.32 6.58 -4.51
N VAL A 139 8.89 7.19 -3.47
CA VAL A 139 10.36 7.25 -3.28
C VAL A 139 10.80 6.27 -2.21
N LEU A 140 11.56 5.25 -2.63
CA LEU A 140 12.24 4.32 -1.73
C LEU A 140 13.64 4.84 -1.42
N HIS A 141 13.86 5.15 -0.15
CA HIS A 141 15.13 5.64 0.36
C HIS A 141 15.94 4.50 0.96
N LEU A 142 17.11 4.22 0.40
CA LEU A 142 18.03 3.19 0.87
C LEU A 142 19.18 3.80 1.68
N PRO A 143 19.50 3.27 2.86
CA PRO A 143 20.59 3.79 3.65
C PRO A 143 21.94 3.36 3.06
N VAL A 144 22.92 4.29 3.07
CA VAL A 144 24.28 4.04 2.61
C VAL A 144 25.30 4.27 3.72
N GLY A 145 26.49 3.68 3.58
CA GLY A 145 27.58 3.85 4.54
C GLY A 145 27.64 2.81 5.68
N GLN A 146 26.72 1.84 5.70
CA GLN A 146 26.74 0.70 6.64
C GLN A 146 27.35 -0.56 6.01
N THR A 147 27.71 -1.54 6.85
CA THR A 147 28.17 -2.85 6.37
C THR A 147 27.03 -3.60 5.67
N TYR A 148 27.37 -4.55 4.80
CA TYR A 148 26.37 -5.39 4.12
C TYR A 148 25.43 -6.10 5.10
N ASN A 149 25.95 -6.64 6.21
CA ASN A 149 25.14 -7.35 7.18
C ASN A 149 24.18 -6.41 7.90
N GLU A 150 24.61 -5.20 8.26
CA GLU A 150 23.73 -4.17 8.83
C GLU A 150 22.66 -3.75 7.82
N PHE A 151 23.02 -3.52 6.56
CA PHE A 151 22.08 -3.21 5.47
C PHE A 151 21.03 -4.30 5.31
N LYS A 152 21.48 -5.54 5.18
CA LYS A 152 20.63 -6.70 4.99
C LYS A 152 19.66 -6.90 6.16
N ASN A 153 20.16 -6.88 7.39
CA ASN A 153 19.33 -7.03 8.58
C ASN A 153 18.31 -5.89 8.70
N ASN A 154 18.70 -4.65 8.43
CA ASN A 154 17.80 -3.50 8.54
C ASN A 154 16.73 -3.51 7.44
N MET A 155 17.08 -3.93 6.21
CA MET A 155 16.11 -4.18 5.14
C MET A 155 15.13 -5.30 5.49
N GLU A 156 15.61 -6.41 6.05
CA GLU A 156 14.78 -7.55 6.49
C GLU A 156 13.79 -7.17 7.57
N LEU A 157 14.23 -6.41 8.58
CA LEU A 157 13.37 -5.93 9.65
C LEU A 157 12.31 -4.96 9.13
N ALA A 158 12.69 -4.01 8.27
CA ALA A 158 11.78 -3.00 7.76
C ALA A 158 10.76 -3.56 6.76
N VAL A 159 11.20 -4.41 5.83
CA VAL A 159 10.36 -4.94 4.74
C VAL A 159 9.61 -6.21 5.16
N GLY A 160 10.19 -7.04 6.01
CA GLY A 160 9.60 -8.32 6.46
C GLY A 160 8.43 -8.17 7.44
N THR A 161 8.23 -6.99 8.04
CA THR A 161 7.15 -6.77 9.01
C THR A 161 5.90 -6.27 8.29
N GLN A 162 5.11 -7.20 7.71
CA GLN A 162 3.91 -6.95 6.91
C GLN A 162 2.76 -6.20 7.62
N ARG A 163 2.92 -5.80 8.89
CA ARG A 163 1.81 -5.27 9.71
C ARG A 163 1.99 -3.90 10.35
N PHE A 164 3.13 -3.20 10.22
CA PHE A 164 3.32 -1.90 10.91
C PHE A 164 4.26 -0.90 10.20
N SER A 165 4.37 -0.91 8.87
CA SER A 165 5.26 0.03 8.14
C SER A 165 4.98 1.53 8.40
N LEU A 166 3.76 1.93 8.76
CA LEU A 166 3.47 3.34 9.10
C LEU A 166 3.72 3.69 10.58
N HIS A 167 3.66 2.72 11.49
CA HIS A 167 3.81 2.99 12.93
C HIS A 167 5.24 2.76 13.44
N TYR A 168 6.04 1.91 12.83
CA TYR A 168 7.38 1.60 13.34
C TYR A 168 8.40 2.71 13.03
N VAL A 169 8.36 3.30 11.83
CA VAL A 169 9.23 4.44 11.47
C VAL A 169 8.94 5.63 12.37
N ARG A 170 7.66 5.96 12.58
CA ARG A 170 7.23 7.04 13.49
C ARG A 170 7.64 6.78 14.94
N ARG A 171 7.59 5.54 15.43
CA ARG A 171 7.98 5.21 16.81
C ARG A 171 9.49 5.32 17.04
N LEU A 172 10.32 5.15 16.02
CA LEU A 172 11.76 5.42 16.09
C LEU A 172 12.07 6.92 16.04
N GLU A 173 11.31 7.70 15.26
CA GLU A 173 11.40 9.16 15.25
C GLU A 173 10.98 9.78 16.59
N GLU A 174 9.92 9.24 17.22
CA GLU A 174 9.45 9.67 18.55
C GLU A 174 10.37 9.19 19.69
N GLY A 175 11.04 8.04 19.54
CA GLY A 175 11.93 7.45 20.56
C GLY A 175 13.33 8.06 20.67
N VAL A 176 13.76 8.90 19.71
CA VAL A 176 15.05 9.61 19.78
C VAL A 176 14.93 10.95 20.53
N GLY A 177 13.71 11.44 20.78
CA GLY A 177 13.46 12.70 21.47
C GLY A 177 13.51 12.65 23.01
N GLU A 178 13.42 11.47 23.64
CA GLU A 178 13.27 11.37 25.11
C GLU A 178 14.58 11.10 25.89
N ASN A 179 15.72 10.96 25.22
CA ASN A 179 17.02 10.78 25.89
C ASN A 179 17.86 12.08 25.99
N LYS A 180 17.20 13.21 26.21
CA LYS A 180 17.86 14.43 26.69
C LYS A 180 16.98 15.07 27.75
N ILE A 181 17.57 15.35 28.92
CA ILE A 181 16.94 15.87 30.15
C ILE A 181 16.32 14.70 30.95
N LYS A 182 17.01 14.05 31.90
CA LYS A 182 17.48 14.62 33.18
C LYS A 182 18.65 13.80 33.73
N ASN A 183 19.84 14.38 33.66
CA ASN A 183 20.91 14.11 34.63
C ASN A 183 21.64 15.43 34.86
N ILE A 184 21.08 16.29 35.72
CA ILE A 184 21.80 17.41 36.32
C ILE A 184 21.35 17.54 37.77
N LYS A 185 22.31 17.24 38.65
CA LYS A 185 22.40 17.38 40.11
C LYS A 185 21.73 16.30 40.97
#